data_AF-A0A1F9MVA1-F1
#
_entry.id   AF-A0A1F9MVA1-F1
#
_cell.length_a   1.000
_cell.length_b   1.000
_cell.length_c   1.000
_cell.angle_alpha   90.00
_cell.angle_beta   90.00
_cell.angle_gamma   90.00
#
_symmetry.space_group_name_H-M   'P 1'
#
loop_
_entity.id
_entity.type
_entity.pdbx_description
1 polymer ?
#
loop_
_entity_poly.entity_id
_entity_poly.type
_entity_poly.pdbx_seq_one_letter_code
_entity_poly.pdbx_strand_id
1 'polypeptide(L)'
;MSIAPIKITKVTREGVTGEVPSRSWVRVENFSPSPYGPTQQDAMVRVVRADASGKFSCKVPKAKEGDVVRVACLDKKRQALSCDSWINIHLHGLADRDERPPEIDVQGLRLHQRADGKAEFENVRRNRRVGEPEVILHFTNQRTMDTIDIQLDGNGCIPENRTLDSQVGDTFVIAITDGVHNSDLKERWASLIVTDPNQPITDPPGVLKRARLEVDMFKWVPIEVFVSQTGPLIKGRINGEVPQQGAVGNCWMVSTISAVAHTHPEILERMLELLPNGNVAVTFKRFDHQQGRYVDHVEIVKPELPMGRRSGGYSYGKARGDGTAQTMELWWPLLEKAYAQWKGGYDAIEQGYPYAMFEACLGIEGEHIDFQNMTPRRVFAALDGAVADNAPTVVNTCLTDDSGELYDNGIKPNHSYTLWGTRTDETGKKFVTLREPADGLTPLGRGENGGIFEMTLGKFMKYFVNAGIGSTRTAC
;
A
#
# COMPACT_ATOMS: atom_id res chain seq x y z
N MET A 1 -11.69 11.07 34.72
CA MET A 1 -12.18 12.39 34.27
C MET A 1 -12.68 12.23 32.85
N SER A 2 -13.96 12.45 32.61
CA SER A 2 -14.56 12.40 31.26
C SER A 2 -13.99 13.55 30.44
N ILE A 3 -13.19 13.23 29.42
CA ILE A 3 -12.67 14.20 28.46
C ILE A 3 -13.86 14.60 27.59
N ALA A 4 -14.16 15.90 27.51
CA ALA A 4 -15.26 16.39 26.70
C ALA A 4 -15.10 15.90 25.25
N PRO A 5 -16.14 15.28 24.66
CA PRO A 5 -16.05 14.71 23.31
C PRO A 5 -15.85 15.81 22.28
N ILE A 6 -15.11 15.48 21.22
CA ILE A 6 -14.97 16.33 20.04
C ILE A 6 -16.38 16.62 19.51
N LYS A 7 -16.72 17.89 19.35
CA LYS A 7 -18.02 18.30 18.80
C LYS A 7 -17.81 19.01 17.47
N ILE A 8 -18.29 18.40 16.39
CA ILE A 8 -18.25 19.01 15.07
C ILE A 8 -19.38 20.02 14.97
N THR A 9 -19.05 21.27 14.63
CA THR A 9 -20.02 22.37 14.55
C THR A 9 -20.37 22.70 13.10
N LYS A 10 -19.46 22.45 12.15
CA LYS A 10 -19.71 22.71 10.73
C LYS A 10 -18.74 21.92 9.84
N VAL A 11 -19.27 21.42 8.72
CA VAL A 11 -18.52 20.93 7.57
C VAL A 11 -18.81 21.89 6.40
N THR A 12 -17.78 22.37 5.72
CA THR A 12 -17.92 23.31 4.59
C THR A 12 -16.90 23.02 3.51
N ARG A 13 -17.02 23.73 2.38
CA ARG A 13 -15.99 23.74 1.34
C ARG A 13 -14.59 24.14 1.82
N GLU A 14 -14.50 24.83 2.96
CA GLU A 14 -13.25 25.30 3.55
C GLU A 14 -12.65 24.28 4.53
N GLY A 15 -13.42 23.25 4.91
CA GLY A 15 -12.99 22.13 5.76
C GLY A 15 -13.94 21.82 6.93
N VAL A 16 -13.38 21.29 8.01
CA VAL A 16 -14.11 20.89 9.22
C VAL A 16 -13.81 21.86 10.36
N THR A 17 -14.85 22.25 11.09
CA THR A 17 -14.76 23.08 12.29
C THR A 17 -15.47 22.41 13.47
N GLY A 18 -14.93 22.63 14.66
CA GLY A 18 -15.51 22.06 15.87
C GLY A 18 -14.91 22.60 17.17
N GLU A 19 -15.33 21.96 18.26
CA GLU A 19 -14.94 22.26 19.63
C GLU A 19 -14.30 21.03 20.28
N VAL A 20 -13.19 21.25 20.96
CA VAL A 20 -12.40 20.27 21.73
C VAL A 20 -11.90 20.92 23.02
N PRO A 21 -11.31 20.19 23.97
CA PRO A 21 -10.71 20.82 25.15
C PRO A 21 -9.66 21.90 24.77
N SER A 22 -9.63 22.98 25.53
CA SER A 22 -8.77 24.15 25.28
C SER A 22 -7.32 23.76 24.95
N ARG A 23 -6.78 24.34 23.86
CA ARG A 23 -5.42 24.14 23.35
C ARG A 23 -5.03 22.71 22.96
N SER A 24 -6.00 21.80 22.79
CA SER A 24 -5.75 20.43 22.31
C SER A 24 -5.28 20.40 20.86
N TRP A 25 -4.53 19.34 20.52
CA TRP A 25 -4.17 19.02 19.15
C TRP A 25 -5.25 18.14 18.54
N VAL A 26 -5.70 18.48 17.34
CA VAL A 26 -6.74 17.78 16.60
C VAL A 26 -6.16 17.25 15.30
N ARG A 27 -6.27 15.94 15.08
CA ARG A 27 -5.94 15.27 13.83
C ARG A 27 -7.21 15.13 13.00
N VAL A 28 -7.15 15.57 11.74
CA VAL A 28 -8.20 15.44 10.73
C VAL A 28 -7.63 14.66 9.57
N GLU A 29 -8.25 13.54 9.19
CA GLU A 29 -7.77 12.62 8.17
C GLU A 29 -8.87 12.35 7.14
N ASN A 30 -8.60 12.64 5.87
CA ASN A 30 -9.40 12.13 4.76
C ASN A 30 -9.16 10.63 4.65
N PHE A 31 -10.19 9.83 4.94
CA PHE A 31 -10.11 8.39 5.15
C PHE A 31 -10.80 7.57 4.05
N SER A 32 -11.51 8.22 3.12
CA SER A 32 -11.99 7.64 1.87
C SER A 32 -10.94 7.31 0.80
N PRO A 33 -9.72 7.90 0.70
CA PRO A 33 -8.79 7.53 -0.36
C PRO A 33 -8.28 6.09 -0.18
N SER A 34 -8.80 5.20 -1.03
CA SER A 34 -8.37 3.84 -1.39
C SER A 34 -8.12 2.81 -0.26
N PRO A 35 -8.56 1.54 -0.40
CA PRO A 35 -8.15 0.41 0.45
C PRO A 35 -6.65 0.13 0.44
N TYR A 36 -5.92 0.64 -0.56
CA TYR A 36 -4.46 0.62 -0.64
C TYR A 36 -3.79 1.72 0.20
N GLY A 37 -4.54 2.55 0.91
CA GLY A 37 -4.14 3.91 1.29
C GLY A 37 -2.93 4.06 2.23
N PRO A 38 -2.61 5.28 2.67
CA PRO A 38 -2.86 6.54 1.99
C PRO A 38 -1.75 6.81 0.98
N THR A 39 -2.06 7.71 0.07
CA THR A 39 -1.07 8.16 -0.86
C THR A 39 0.08 8.88 -0.11
N GLN A 40 -0.16 10.06 0.43
CA GLN A 40 0.73 10.69 1.39
C GLN A 40 -0.16 10.92 2.58
N GLN A 41 0.18 10.39 3.75
CA GLN A 41 -0.67 10.63 4.91
C GLN A 41 -0.70 12.14 5.24
N ASP A 42 0.33 12.93 4.89
CA ASP A 42 0.34 14.40 4.91
C ASP A 42 -0.41 15.08 3.74
N ALA A 43 -0.85 14.36 2.72
CA ALA A 43 -1.77 14.86 1.72
C ALA A 43 -3.24 14.56 2.03
N MET A 44 -3.49 13.77 3.08
CA MET A 44 -4.82 13.35 3.55
C MET A 44 -5.07 13.77 5.01
N VAL A 45 -4.03 14.03 5.79
CA VAL A 45 -4.07 14.37 7.22
C VAL A 45 -3.63 15.80 7.49
N ARG A 46 -4.30 16.47 8.41
CA ARG A 46 -3.86 17.74 9.00
C ARG A 46 -3.96 17.65 10.50
N VAL A 47 -2.95 18.19 11.18
CA VAL A 47 -2.99 18.40 12.63
C VAL A 47 -3.10 19.89 12.88
N VAL A 48 -4.13 20.30 13.62
CA VAL A 48 -4.36 21.71 13.99
C VAL A 48 -4.43 21.85 15.50
N ARG A 49 -4.17 23.05 16.00
CA ARG A 49 -4.32 23.36 17.42
C ARG A 49 -5.62 24.12 17.64
N ALA A 50 -6.41 23.68 18.61
CA ALA A 50 -7.53 24.46 19.09
C ALA A 50 -7.06 25.73 19.82
N ASP A 51 -7.87 26.79 19.78
CA ASP A 51 -7.59 28.03 20.46
C ASP A 51 -7.79 27.93 22.00
N ALA A 52 -7.64 29.05 22.71
CA ALA A 52 -7.81 29.11 24.15
C ALA A 52 -9.25 28.81 24.62
N SER A 53 -10.24 28.96 23.73
CA SER A 53 -11.64 28.62 23.95
C SER A 53 -11.99 27.18 23.53
N GLY A 54 -11.05 26.46 22.92
CA GLY A 54 -11.26 25.08 22.46
C GLY A 54 -11.77 24.95 21.03
N LYS A 55 -11.84 26.04 20.25
CA LYS A 55 -12.31 26.00 18.86
C LYS A 55 -11.19 25.64 17.90
N PHE A 56 -11.49 24.82 16.90
CA PHE A 56 -10.57 24.49 15.81
C PHE A 56 -11.24 24.65 14.44
N SER A 57 -10.40 24.92 13.43
CA SER A 57 -10.76 24.91 12.02
C SER A 57 -9.65 24.23 11.24
N CYS A 58 -10.00 23.32 10.34
CA CYS A 58 -9.04 22.54 9.58
C CYS A 58 -9.52 22.32 8.15
N LYS A 59 -8.74 22.77 7.17
CA LYS A 59 -8.93 22.40 5.77
C LYS A 59 -8.67 20.91 5.62
N VAL A 60 -9.62 20.19 5.02
CA VAL A 60 -9.45 18.75 4.77
C VAL A 60 -8.56 18.56 3.53
N PRO A 61 -7.48 17.77 3.63
CA PRO A 61 -6.58 17.57 2.50
C PRO A 61 -7.19 16.69 1.40
N LYS A 62 -6.96 17.09 0.14
CA LYS A 62 -7.47 16.41 -1.09
C LYS A 62 -8.96 16.07 -1.05
N ALA A 63 -9.73 16.79 -0.22
CA ALA A 63 -11.15 16.58 -0.03
C ALA A 63 -11.91 16.66 -1.36
N LYS A 64 -12.75 15.66 -1.61
CA LYS A 64 -13.82 15.72 -2.59
C LYS A 64 -15.17 15.53 -1.90
N GLU A 65 -16.23 15.89 -2.61
CA GLU A 65 -17.60 15.60 -2.18
C GLU A 65 -17.72 14.12 -1.82
N GLY A 66 -18.45 13.77 -0.76
CA GLY A 66 -18.67 12.37 -0.34
C GLY A 66 -17.55 11.72 0.49
N ASP A 67 -16.35 12.33 0.59
CA ASP A 67 -15.26 11.77 1.39
C ASP A 67 -15.64 11.55 2.87
N VAL A 68 -15.29 10.39 3.41
CA VAL A 68 -15.29 10.11 4.84
C VAL A 68 -14.03 10.69 5.47
N VAL A 69 -14.22 11.60 6.42
CA VAL A 69 -13.16 12.26 7.18
C VAL A 69 -13.22 11.84 8.64
N ARG A 70 -12.06 11.52 9.21
CA ARG A 70 -11.90 11.13 10.60
C ARG A 70 -11.26 12.24 11.42
N VAL A 71 -11.81 12.49 12.60
CA VAL A 71 -11.32 13.51 13.55
C VAL A 71 -11.04 12.89 14.91
N ALA A 72 -9.86 13.14 15.46
CA ALA A 72 -9.48 12.71 16.81
C ALA A 72 -8.60 13.75 17.53
N CYS A 73 -8.59 13.71 18.86
CA CYS A 73 -7.70 14.53 19.68
C CYS A 73 -6.38 13.77 19.93
N LEU A 74 -5.25 14.46 19.83
CA LEU A 74 -3.94 13.90 20.13
C LEU A 74 -3.45 14.29 21.54
N ASP A 75 -2.54 13.49 22.07
CA ASP A 75 -1.83 13.80 23.30
C ASP A 75 -0.93 15.04 23.15
N LYS A 76 -0.36 15.51 24.26
CA LYS A 76 0.47 16.74 24.26
C LYS A 76 1.70 16.62 23.35
N LYS A 77 2.19 15.39 23.12
CA LYS A 77 3.35 15.11 22.26
C LYS A 77 2.96 14.89 20.79
N ARG A 78 1.66 14.85 20.46
CA ARG A 78 1.10 14.52 19.14
C ARG A 78 1.46 13.11 18.66
N GLN A 79 1.83 12.22 19.57
CA GLN A 79 2.34 10.88 19.26
C GLN A 79 1.24 9.82 19.34
N ALA A 80 0.23 10.05 20.17
CA ALA A 80 -0.87 9.11 20.37
C ALA A 80 -2.20 9.87 20.42
N LEU A 81 -3.30 9.14 20.22
CA LEU A 81 -4.62 9.68 20.49
C LEU A 81 -4.75 9.94 22.01
N SER A 82 -5.29 11.10 22.37
CA SER A 82 -5.63 11.42 23.75
C SER A 82 -6.96 10.81 24.21
N CYS A 83 -7.71 10.24 23.27
CA CYS A 83 -8.96 9.53 23.47
C CYS A 83 -9.02 8.34 22.50
N ASP A 84 -9.59 7.21 22.94
CA ASP A 84 -9.59 5.96 22.18
C ASP A 84 -10.61 5.92 21.02
N SER A 85 -11.13 7.07 20.58
CA SER A 85 -12.22 7.14 19.61
C SER A 85 -12.00 8.20 18.54
N TRP A 86 -12.18 7.79 17.29
CA TRP A 86 -12.34 8.66 16.13
C TRP A 86 -13.80 9.08 15.95
N ILE A 87 -14.02 10.25 15.35
CA ILE A 87 -15.32 10.64 14.79
C ILE A 87 -15.22 10.62 13.27
N ASN A 88 -16.05 9.82 12.62
CA ASN A 88 -16.21 9.80 11.17
C ASN A 88 -17.26 10.84 10.74
N ILE A 89 -17.01 11.55 9.65
CA ILE A 89 -17.87 12.60 9.11
C ILE A 89 -17.85 12.54 7.58
N HIS A 90 -19.02 12.63 6.95
CA HIS A 90 -19.12 12.76 5.49
C HIS A 90 -18.99 14.22 5.06
N LEU A 91 -18.09 14.48 4.12
CA LEU A 91 -17.97 15.79 3.49
C LEU A 91 -19.12 16.03 2.52
N HIS A 92 -19.69 17.22 2.59
CA HIS A 92 -20.78 17.66 1.73
C HIS A 92 -20.64 19.14 1.37
N GLY A 93 -21.21 19.53 0.22
CA GLY A 93 -21.22 20.92 -0.26
C GLY A 93 -19.87 21.45 -0.76
N LEU A 94 -18.95 20.54 -1.11
CA LEU A 94 -17.72 20.79 -1.86
C LEU A 94 -17.98 20.83 -3.37
N ALA A 95 -18.89 20.00 -3.87
CA ALA A 95 -19.33 19.95 -5.27
C ALA A 95 -20.82 19.54 -5.38
N ASP A 96 -21.39 19.61 -6.58
CA ASP A 96 -22.79 19.23 -6.82
C ASP A 96 -23.03 17.71 -6.75
N ARG A 97 -21.96 16.91 -6.89
CA ARG A 97 -21.97 15.43 -6.79
C ARG A 97 -20.57 14.89 -6.48
N ASP A 98 -20.52 13.73 -5.82
CA ASP A 98 -19.30 12.91 -5.79
C ASP A 98 -19.12 12.26 -7.18
N GLU A 99 -17.88 12.26 -7.67
CA GLU A 99 -17.52 11.71 -8.98
C GLU A 99 -16.53 10.55 -8.88
N ARG A 100 -16.13 10.15 -7.67
CA ARG A 100 -15.24 8.99 -7.48
C ARG A 100 -16.04 7.74 -7.15
N PRO A 101 -15.86 6.65 -7.91
CA PRO A 101 -16.40 5.37 -7.48
C PRO A 101 -15.69 4.90 -6.21
N PRO A 102 -16.39 4.15 -5.34
CA PRO A 102 -15.76 3.51 -4.18
C PRO A 102 -14.77 2.45 -4.63
N GLU A 103 -13.75 2.19 -3.81
CA GLU A 103 -12.77 1.12 -4.05
C GLU A 103 -12.71 0.08 -2.91
N ILE A 104 -12.51 -1.19 -3.27
CA ILE A 104 -12.16 -2.28 -2.34
C ILE A 104 -10.96 -3.11 -2.83
N ASP A 105 -10.22 -3.69 -1.90
CA ASP A 105 -9.16 -4.67 -2.15
C ASP A 105 -9.48 -5.97 -1.41
N VAL A 106 -9.69 -7.02 -2.20
CA VAL A 106 -10.04 -8.36 -1.72
C VAL A 106 -8.83 -9.29 -1.64
N GLN A 107 -7.63 -8.82 -2.01
CA GLN A 107 -6.42 -9.59 -1.78
C GLN A 107 -6.25 -9.81 -0.27
N GLY A 108 -5.81 -11.00 0.13
CA GLY A 108 -5.84 -11.44 1.53
C GLY A 108 -7.23 -11.74 2.15
N LEU A 109 -8.35 -11.34 1.53
CA LEU A 109 -9.68 -11.74 1.99
C LEU A 109 -10.04 -13.14 1.50
N ARG A 110 -10.61 -13.97 2.37
CA ARG A 110 -10.99 -15.35 2.12
C ARG A 110 -12.36 -15.64 2.72
N LEU A 111 -13.00 -16.68 2.20
CA LEU A 111 -14.21 -17.27 2.77
C LEU A 111 -13.94 -18.73 3.10
N HIS A 112 -14.10 -19.10 4.36
CA HIS A 112 -13.94 -20.47 4.83
C HIS A 112 -15.24 -21.03 5.35
N GLN A 113 -15.57 -22.25 4.93
CA GLN A 113 -16.75 -22.96 5.42
C GLN A 113 -16.55 -23.35 6.88
N ARG A 114 -17.46 -22.92 7.75
CA ARG A 114 -17.57 -23.36 9.13
C ARG A 114 -18.34 -24.67 9.21
N ALA A 115 -18.13 -25.40 10.31
CA ALA A 115 -18.80 -26.66 10.60
C ALA A 115 -20.34 -26.55 10.70
N ASP A 116 -20.88 -25.35 10.90
CA ASP A 116 -22.33 -25.08 10.97
C ASP A 116 -22.97 -24.81 9.59
N GLY A 117 -22.22 -24.95 8.49
CA GLY A 117 -22.76 -24.76 7.15
C GLY A 117 -22.80 -23.29 6.67
N LYS A 118 -22.21 -22.35 7.42
CA LYS A 118 -21.99 -20.97 6.95
C LYS A 118 -20.53 -20.70 6.58
N ALA A 119 -20.25 -19.79 5.65
CA ALA A 119 -18.91 -19.27 5.43
C ALA A 119 -18.60 -18.08 6.35
N GLU A 120 -17.38 -18.05 6.87
CA GLU A 120 -16.82 -16.90 7.58
C GLU A 120 -15.75 -16.20 6.76
N PHE A 121 -15.64 -14.89 6.95
CA PHE A 121 -14.55 -14.12 6.40
C PHE A 121 -13.29 -14.34 7.21
N GLU A 122 -12.22 -14.76 6.54
CA GLU A 122 -10.86 -14.61 7.05
C GLU A 122 -10.19 -13.50 6.24
N ASN A 123 -9.67 -12.49 6.93
CA ASN A 123 -8.74 -11.57 6.31
C ASN A 123 -7.36 -11.90 6.87
N VAL A 124 -6.52 -12.53 6.04
CA VAL A 124 -5.17 -12.92 6.44
C VAL A 124 -4.29 -11.70 6.71
N ARG A 125 -4.68 -10.53 6.16
CA ARG A 125 -4.01 -9.26 6.44
C ARG A 125 -4.21 -8.87 7.90
N ARG A 126 -3.09 -8.50 8.54
CA ARG A 126 -3.11 -7.88 9.88
C ARG A 126 -3.91 -6.57 9.91
N ASN A 127 -3.82 -5.75 8.84
CA ASN A 127 -4.72 -4.61 8.63
C ASN A 127 -5.97 -5.11 7.92
N ARG A 128 -7.02 -5.42 8.69
CA ARG A 128 -8.26 -6.05 8.19
C ARG A 128 -9.10 -5.15 7.27
N ARG A 129 -8.59 -3.98 6.89
CA ARG A 129 -9.26 -3.03 5.99
C ARG A 129 -9.41 -3.65 4.59
N VAL A 130 -10.64 -3.61 4.09
CA VAL A 130 -11.04 -4.13 2.78
C VAL A 130 -11.37 -3.00 1.83
N GLY A 131 -11.83 -1.84 2.32
CA GLY A 131 -12.38 -0.79 1.46
C GLY A 131 -12.40 0.60 2.07
N GLU A 132 -13.02 1.51 1.34
CA GLU A 132 -13.50 2.75 1.93
C GLU A 132 -14.54 2.47 3.03
N PRO A 133 -14.58 3.30 4.09
CA PRO A 133 -15.57 3.14 5.14
C PRO A 133 -16.99 3.15 4.57
N GLU A 134 -17.86 2.35 5.17
CA GLU A 134 -19.31 2.41 4.91
C GLU A 134 -19.74 2.04 3.48
N VAL A 135 -18.80 1.66 2.60
CA VAL A 135 -19.10 1.05 1.30
C VAL A 135 -19.86 -0.26 1.51
N ILE A 136 -20.85 -0.48 0.66
CA ILE A 136 -21.67 -1.69 0.65
C ILE A 136 -21.06 -2.67 -0.34
N LEU A 137 -20.69 -3.85 0.16
CA LEU A 137 -20.33 -5.00 -0.65
C LEU A 137 -21.59 -5.85 -0.84
N HIS A 138 -22.08 -5.91 -2.07
CA HIS A 138 -23.19 -6.75 -2.48
C HIS A 138 -22.66 -8.10 -2.95
N PHE A 139 -22.84 -9.13 -2.13
CA PHE A 139 -22.46 -10.49 -2.45
C PHE A 139 -23.62 -11.22 -3.12
N THR A 140 -23.36 -11.88 -4.25
CA THR A 140 -24.32 -12.77 -4.93
C THR A 140 -23.74 -14.17 -5.03
N ASN A 141 -24.35 -15.14 -4.35
CA ASN A 141 -23.99 -16.56 -4.49
C ASN A 141 -24.39 -17.03 -5.90
N GLN A 142 -23.42 -17.44 -6.73
CA GLN A 142 -23.69 -17.84 -8.12
C GLN A 142 -24.46 -19.15 -8.25
N ARG A 143 -24.47 -20.00 -7.20
CA ARG A 143 -25.22 -21.26 -7.22
C ARG A 143 -26.68 -21.04 -6.87
N THR A 144 -26.97 -20.31 -5.79
CA THR A 144 -28.34 -20.12 -5.29
C THR A 144 -29.00 -18.86 -5.82
N MET A 145 -28.20 -17.90 -6.31
CA MET A 145 -28.60 -16.52 -6.62
C MET A 145 -29.05 -15.71 -5.40
N ASP A 146 -28.87 -16.22 -4.19
CA ASP A 146 -29.11 -15.46 -2.97
C ASP A 146 -28.11 -14.31 -2.87
N THR A 147 -28.58 -13.21 -2.28
CA THR A 147 -27.79 -11.99 -2.11
C THR A 147 -27.72 -11.56 -0.66
N ILE A 148 -26.62 -10.89 -0.32
CA ILE A 148 -26.43 -10.26 0.97
C ILE A 148 -25.55 -9.02 0.84
N ASP A 149 -26.01 -7.94 1.44
CA ASP A 149 -25.27 -6.71 1.55
C ASP A 149 -24.51 -6.67 2.87
N ILE A 150 -23.21 -6.41 2.78
CA ILE A 150 -22.36 -6.15 3.93
C ILE A 150 -21.79 -4.75 3.78
N GLN A 151 -22.22 -3.86 4.67
CA GLN A 151 -21.61 -2.55 4.81
C GLN A 151 -20.32 -2.67 5.61
N LEU A 152 -19.22 -2.11 5.08
CA LEU A 152 -17.98 -1.99 5.83
C LEU A 152 -18.17 -1.07 7.04
N ASP A 153 -17.46 -1.35 8.13
CA ASP A 153 -17.50 -0.50 9.31
C ASP A 153 -16.82 0.86 9.05
N GLY A 154 -16.81 1.72 10.07
CA GLY A 154 -16.19 3.03 9.96
C GLY A 154 -14.69 2.98 9.63
N ASN A 155 -14.00 1.84 9.83
CA ASN A 155 -12.60 1.62 9.49
C ASN A 155 -12.39 1.04 8.09
N GLY A 156 -13.47 0.76 7.35
CA GLY A 156 -13.40 0.05 6.07
C GLY A 156 -13.15 -1.45 6.23
N CYS A 157 -13.46 -2.03 7.40
CA CYS A 157 -13.33 -3.46 7.69
C CYS A 157 -14.67 -4.16 7.54
N ILE A 158 -14.64 -5.45 7.20
CA ILE A 158 -15.85 -6.29 7.30
C ILE A 158 -16.20 -6.42 8.79
N PRO A 159 -17.46 -6.14 9.20
CA PRO A 159 -17.86 -6.27 10.59
C PRO A 159 -17.64 -7.69 11.12
N GLU A 160 -17.26 -7.81 12.40
CA GLU A 160 -17.02 -9.11 13.03
C GLU A 160 -18.29 -9.97 13.03
N ASN A 161 -18.10 -11.29 13.01
CA ASN A 161 -19.17 -12.31 13.05
C ASN A 161 -20.15 -12.26 11.86
N ARG A 162 -19.80 -11.57 10.77
CA ARG A 162 -20.54 -11.68 9.51
C ARG A 162 -20.24 -13.03 8.86
N THR A 163 -21.31 -13.72 8.48
CA THR A 163 -21.25 -15.02 7.82
C THR A 163 -22.16 -15.03 6.60
N LEU A 164 -21.84 -15.85 5.61
CA LEU A 164 -22.65 -16.06 4.43
C LEU A 164 -23.22 -17.47 4.45
N ASP A 165 -24.49 -17.64 4.09
CA ASP A 165 -25.05 -18.98 3.90
C ASP A 165 -24.47 -19.57 2.59
N SER A 166 -23.80 -20.71 2.68
CA SER A 166 -23.01 -21.24 1.57
C SER A 166 -22.69 -22.73 1.70
N GLN A 167 -22.10 -23.28 0.64
CA GLN A 167 -21.42 -24.57 0.62
C GLN A 167 -19.99 -24.41 0.10
N VAL A 168 -19.11 -25.35 0.42
CA VAL A 168 -17.75 -25.41 -0.16
C VAL A 168 -17.85 -25.43 -1.69
N GLY A 169 -17.06 -24.58 -2.34
CA GLY A 169 -17.08 -24.38 -3.79
C GLY A 169 -18.05 -23.30 -4.29
N ASP A 170 -18.94 -22.78 -3.42
CA ASP A 170 -19.79 -21.65 -3.81
C ASP A 170 -18.93 -20.44 -4.17
N THR A 171 -19.26 -19.82 -5.32
CA THR A 171 -18.65 -18.56 -5.75
C THR A 171 -19.58 -17.41 -5.40
N PHE A 172 -19.10 -16.45 -4.63
CA PHE A 172 -19.76 -15.18 -4.43
C PHE A 172 -19.16 -14.14 -5.36
N VAL A 173 -19.98 -13.58 -6.24
CA VAL A 173 -19.63 -12.38 -7.02
C VAL A 173 -19.92 -11.15 -6.16
N ILE A 174 -18.99 -10.20 -6.14
CA ILE A 174 -19.06 -8.98 -5.34
C ILE A 174 -19.28 -7.81 -6.29
N ALA A 175 -20.36 -7.06 -6.09
CA ALA A 175 -20.50 -5.69 -6.57
C ALA A 175 -20.29 -4.74 -5.39
N ILE A 176 -19.86 -3.50 -5.66
CA ILE A 176 -19.69 -2.48 -4.62
C ILE A 176 -20.47 -1.22 -4.96
N THR A 177 -20.97 -0.54 -3.94
CA THR A 177 -21.66 0.75 -4.05
C THR A 177 -21.49 1.58 -2.79
N ASP A 178 -21.49 2.90 -2.94
CA ASP A 178 -21.57 3.90 -1.88
C ASP A 178 -23.00 4.52 -1.81
N GLY A 179 -23.94 3.98 -2.58
CA GLY A 179 -25.29 4.52 -2.76
C GLY A 179 -25.44 5.52 -3.91
N VAL A 180 -24.34 6.01 -4.48
CA VAL A 180 -24.31 6.92 -5.63
C VAL A 180 -23.81 6.18 -6.87
N HIS A 181 -22.65 5.56 -6.78
CA HIS A 181 -21.97 4.81 -7.83
C HIS A 181 -22.40 3.34 -7.84
N ASN A 182 -22.55 2.77 -9.04
CA ASN A 182 -22.99 1.38 -9.24
C ASN A 182 -24.25 1.03 -8.43
N SER A 183 -25.18 1.98 -8.29
CA SER A 183 -26.42 1.82 -7.52
C SER A 183 -27.37 0.78 -8.15
N ASP A 184 -27.17 0.41 -9.41
CA ASP A 184 -27.87 -0.70 -10.07
C ASP A 184 -27.15 -2.05 -9.94
N LEU A 185 -25.99 -2.08 -9.29
CA LEU A 185 -25.18 -3.26 -8.95
C LEU A 185 -24.77 -4.11 -10.18
N LYS A 186 -24.76 -3.52 -11.38
CA LYS A 186 -24.41 -4.24 -12.61
C LYS A 186 -22.91 -4.46 -12.74
N GLU A 187 -22.10 -3.51 -12.27
CA GLU A 187 -20.65 -3.64 -12.29
C GLU A 187 -20.19 -4.61 -11.20
N ARG A 188 -19.41 -5.62 -11.61
CA ARG A 188 -18.87 -6.65 -10.73
C ARG A 188 -17.40 -6.37 -10.47
N TRP A 189 -17.03 -6.37 -9.19
CA TRP A 189 -15.70 -6.00 -8.73
C TRP A 189 -14.77 -7.21 -8.61
N ALA A 190 -15.22 -8.24 -7.89
CA ALA A 190 -14.42 -9.41 -7.60
C ALA A 190 -15.28 -10.65 -7.39
N SER A 191 -14.64 -11.79 -7.17
CA SER A 191 -15.30 -13.01 -6.73
C SER A 191 -14.49 -13.70 -5.65
N LEU A 192 -15.17 -14.22 -4.64
CA LEU A 192 -14.59 -15.08 -3.61
C LEU A 192 -15.21 -16.47 -3.70
N ILE A 193 -14.42 -17.50 -3.44
CA ILE A 193 -14.91 -18.87 -3.37
C ILE A 193 -14.84 -19.33 -1.93
N VAL A 194 -15.89 -20.02 -1.51
CA VAL A 194 -15.94 -20.66 -0.20
C VAL A 194 -15.05 -21.89 -0.23
N THR A 195 -14.00 -21.87 0.58
CA THR A 195 -13.03 -22.95 0.70
C THR A 195 -13.26 -23.71 2.00
N ASP A 196 -12.83 -24.97 2.09
CA ASP A 196 -12.62 -25.66 3.37
C ASP A 196 -11.11 -25.86 3.50
N PRO A 197 -10.44 -25.28 4.52
CA PRO A 197 -8.99 -25.43 4.67
C PRO A 197 -8.53 -26.88 4.84
N ASN A 198 -9.45 -27.81 5.13
CA ASN A 198 -9.18 -29.24 5.24
C ASN A 198 -9.59 -30.05 3.99
N GLN A 199 -10.20 -29.43 2.97
CA GLN A 199 -10.59 -30.11 1.73
C GLN A 199 -10.12 -29.32 0.51
N PRO A 200 -9.27 -29.89 -0.35
CA PRO A 200 -8.91 -29.26 -1.61
C PRO A 200 -10.16 -29.12 -2.49
N ILE A 201 -10.37 -27.93 -3.07
CA ILE A 201 -11.44 -27.71 -4.03
C ILE A 201 -11.10 -28.50 -5.30
N THR A 202 -11.95 -29.47 -5.65
CA THR A 202 -11.93 -30.11 -6.97
C THR A 202 -12.68 -29.22 -7.96
N ASP A 203 -12.03 -28.88 -9.08
CA ASP A 203 -12.49 -27.92 -10.09
C ASP A 203 -13.98 -28.08 -10.49
N PRO A 204 -14.79 -26.99 -10.44
CA PRO A 204 -15.97 -26.88 -11.29
C PRO A 204 -15.57 -26.31 -12.68
N PRO A 205 -16.13 -26.83 -13.78
CA PRO A 205 -15.79 -26.37 -15.11
C PRO A 205 -16.37 -24.97 -15.40
N GLY A 206 -15.49 -24.02 -15.70
CA GLY A 206 -15.81 -22.81 -16.44
C GLY A 206 -16.23 -21.60 -15.61
N VAL A 207 -15.27 -20.80 -15.13
CA VAL A 207 -15.50 -19.41 -14.74
C VAL A 207 -14.34 -18.50 -15.19
N LEU A 208 -14.69 -17.67 -16.18
CA LEU A 208 -14.16 -16.35 -16.57
C LEU A 208 -12.73 -16.21 -17.16
N LYS A 209 -12.68 -16.21 -18.50
CA LYS A 209 -11.79 -15.29 -19.24
C LYS A 209 -12.06 -13.86 -18.77
N ARG A 210 -11.14 -13.24 -18.03
CA ARG A 210 -11.21 -11.81 -17.72
C ARG A 210 -11.23 -11.01 -19.02
N ALA A 211 -12.20 -10.11 -19.15
CA ALA A 211 -12.10 -9.01 -20.09
C ALA A 211 -10.85 -8.20 -19.72
N ARG A 212 -9.93 -8.03 -20.68
CA ARG A 212 -8.90 -6.98 -20.55
C ARG A 212 -9.67 -5.66 -20.50
N LEU A 213 -9.69 -5.02 -19.34
CA LEU A 213 -10.06 -3.62 -19.27
C LEU A 213 -9.10 -2.85 -20.18
N GLU A 214 -9.61 -2.00 -21.06
CA GLU A 214 -8.78 -1.00 -21.72
C GLU A 214 -8.32 -0.03 -20.64
N VAL A 215 -7.12 -0.27 -20.12
CA VAL A 215 -6.53 0.53 -19.05
C VAL A 215 -5.92 1.79 -19.66
N ASP A 216 -6.45 2.96 -19.28
CA ASP A 216 -5.76 4.23 -19.51
C ASP A 216 -4.63 4.37 -18.50
N MET A 217 -3.43 3.93 -18.90
CA MET A 217 -2.25 3.88 -18.04
C MET A 217 -1.80 5.24 -17.46
N PHE A 218 -2.34 6.37 -17.96
CA PHE A 218 -1.77 7.72 -17.76
C PHE A 218 -2.81 8.79 -17.43
N LYS A 219 -3.96 8.39 -16.89
CA LYS A 219 -5.17 9.21 -16.65
C LYS A 219 -4.94 10.58 -15.98
N TRP A 220 -3.79 10.83 -15.34
CA TRP A 220 -3.49 12.06 -14.61
C TRP A 220 -2.10 12.69 -14.87
N VAL A 221 -1.33 12.24 -15.86
CA VAL A 221 0.08 12.67 -16.00
C VAL A 221 0.30 13.61 -17.20
N PRO A 222 1.04 14.74 -17.03
CA PRO A 222 1.23 15.71 -18.09
C PRO A 222 1.96 15.10 -19.30
N ILE A 223 1.45 15.42 -20.50
CA ILE A 223 2.03 15.18 -21.84
C ILE A 223 3.37 14.42 -21.85
N GLU A 224 3.30 13.10 -21.88
CA GLU A 224 4.47 12.21 -21.99
C GLU A 224 4.77 11.89 -23.45
N VAL A 225 6.03 11.53 -23.73
CA VAL A 225 6.42 10.86 -24.97
C VAL A 225 6.99 9.49 -24.58
N PHE A 226 6.54 8.45 -25.28
CA PHE A 226 7.14 7.13 -25.15
C PHE A 226 8.42 7.08 -25.95
N VAL A 227 9.51 6.78 -25.26
CA VAL A 227 10.81 6.59 -25.89
C VAL A 227 11.16 5.12 -25.80
N SER A 228 11.35 4.50 -26.96
CA SER A 228 11.84 3.13 -27.06
C SER A 228 13.22 3.02 -26.41
N GLN A 229 13.38 1.98 -25.61
CA GLN A 229 14.58 1.64 -24.89
C GLN A 229 15.24 0.46 -25.59
N THR A 230 16.56 0.53 -25.75
CA THR A 230 17.38 -0.55 -26.35
C THR A 230 18.50 -0.99 -25.42
N GLY A 231 18.52 -0.47 -24.19
CA GLY A 231 19.43 -0.94 -23.14
C GLY A 231 19.19 -2.41 -22.77
N PRO A 232 20.16 -3.02 -22.07
CA PRO A 232 20.05 -4.40 -21.63
C PRO A 232 18.92 -4.57 -20.61
N LEU A 233 18.21 -5.71 -20.68
CA LEU A 233 17.20 -6.04 -19.67
C LEU A 233 17.84 -6.14 -18.27
N ILE A 234 18.91 -6.92 -18.13
CA ILE A 234 19.71 -7.07 -16.90
C ILE A 234 21.19 -6.91 -17.26
N LYS A 235 21.95 -6.20 -16.43
CA LYS A 235 23.41 -6.04 -16.56
C LYS A 235 24.13 -6.93 -15.55
N GLY A 236 24.47 -8.14 -15.96
CA GLY A 236 25.09 -9.12 -15.07
C GLY A 236 24.03 -9.74 -14.15
N ARG A 237 24.13 -9.47 -12.85
CA ARG A 237 23.14 -9.94 -11.86
C ARG A 237 22.26 -8.77 -11.41
N ILE A 238 21.00 -9.09 -11.11
CA ILE A 238 20.12 -8.10 -10.48
C ILE A 238 20.75 -7.61 -9.18
N ASN A 239 20.75 -6.29 -9.00
CA ASN A 239 21.34 -5.62 -7.85
C ASN A 239 20.33 -4.63 -7.24
N GLY A 240 20.09 -4.75 -5.93
CA GLY A 240 19.15 -3.91 -5.19
C GLY A 240 19.51 -2.42 -5.12
N GLU A 241 20.72 -2.03 -5.52
CA GLU A 241 21.17 -0.64 -5.62
C GLU A 241 20.73 0.05 -6.92
N VAL A 242 20.34 -0.72 -7.95
CA VAL A 242 19.97 -0.22 -9.27
C VAL A 242 18.62 0.52 -9.28
N PRO A 243 17.55 0.04 -8.62
CA PRO A 243 16.24 0.69 -8.69
C PRO A 243 16.27 2.12 -8.17
N GLN A 244 15.81 3.06 -8.99
CA GLN A 244 15.60 4.45 -8.61
C GLN A 244 14.14 4.83 -8.83
N GLN A 245 13.51 5.42 -7.82
CA GLN A 245 12.15 5.95 -7.90
C GLN A 245 12.05 7.15 -8.84
N GLY A 246 10.97 7.23 -9.61
CA GLY A 246 10.61 8.39 -10.40
C GLY A 246 9.60 9.32 -9.71
N ALA A 247 8.85 10.08 -10.51
CA ALA A 247 7.83 11.03 -10.09
C ALA A 247 6.46 10.38 -9.80
N VAL A 248 6.48 9.22 -9.15
CA VAL A 248 5.30 8.47 -8.69
C VAL A 248 5.52 8.06 -7.24
N GLY A 249 4.48 8.12 -6.40
CA GLY A 249 4.57 7.87 -4.97
C GLY A 249 4.76 6.40 -4.57
N ASN A 250 5.38 5.56 -5.39
CA ASN A 250 5.50 4.12 -5.15
C ASN A 250 6.77 3.72 -4.36
N CYS A 251 7.21 4.54 -3.40
CA CYS A 251 8.40 4.29 -2.57
C CYS A 251 8.40 2.90 -1.90
N TRP A 252 7.21 2.44 -1.48
CA TRP A 252 6.93 1.11 -0.96
C TRP A 252 7.34 0.00 -1.93
N MET A 253 7.05 0.18 -3.22
CA MET A 253 7.30 -0.80 -4.28
C MET A 253 8.79 -0.87 -4.60
N VAL A 254 9.42 0.27 -4.86
CA VAL A 254 10.86 0.31 -5.17
C VAL A 254 11.71 -0.16 -3.98
N SER A 255 11.34 0.17 -2.74
CA SER A 255 12.04 -0.34 -1.55
C SER A 255 11.92 -1.84 -1.43
N THR A 256 10.74 -2.38 -1.74
CA THR A 256 10.48 -3.83 -1.68
C THR A 256 11.27 -4.56 -2.74
N ILE A 257 11.25 -4.08 -3.98
CA ILE A 257 12.01 -4.67 -5.07
C ILE A 257 13.51 -4.57 -4.82
N SER A 258 14.00 -3.46 -4.27
CA SER A 258 15.38 -3.37 -3.79
C SER A 258 15.70 -4.39 -2.69
N ALA A 259 14.78 -4.64 -1.76
CA ALA A 259 14.97 -5.65 -0.70
C ALA A 259 15.03 -7.08 -1.26
N VAL A 260 14.13 -7.41 -2.19
CA VAL A 260 14.13 -8.71 -2.88
C VAL A 260 15.39 -8.86 -3.72
N ALA A 261 15.80 -7.82 -4.46
CA ALA A 261 17.04 -7.84 -5.24
C ALA A 261 18.30 -7.98 -4.39
N HIS A 262 18.32 -7.42 -3.18
CA HIS A 262 19.45 -7.51 -2.25
C HIS A 262 19.60 -8.91 -1.64
N THR A 263 18.48 -9.58 -1.36
CA THR A 263 18.48 -10.85 -0.61
C THR A 263 18.29 -12.08 -1.52
N HIS A 264 17.46 -11.97 -2.54
CA HIS A 264 16.99 -13.03 -3.42
C HIS A 264 16.88 -12.56 -4.89
N PRO A 265 17.98 -12.06 -5.50
CA PRO A 265 17.95 -11.54 -6.88
C PRO A 265 17.44 -12.56 -7.90
N GLU A 266 17.65 -13.85 -7.65
CA GLU A 266 17.20 -14.95 -8.51
C GLU A 266 15.67 -15.02 -8.65
N ILE A 267 14.91 -14.50 -7.68
CA ILE A 267 13.44 -14.40 -7.80
C ILE A 267 13.10 -13.43 -8.92
N LEU A 268 13.69 -12.24 -8.91
CA LEU A 268 13.44 -11.21 -9.92
C LEU A 268 13.99 -11.62 -11.29
N GLU A 269 15.11 -12.33 -11.34
CA GLU A 269 15.66 -12.90 -12.58
C GLU A 269 14.69 -13.89 -13.23
N ARG A 270 13.99 -14.71 -12.42
CA ARG A 270 12.95 -15.63 -12.92
C ARG A 270 11.64 -14.93 -13.31
N MET A 271 11.34 -13.78 -12.73
CA MET A 271 10.14 -13.03 -13.07
C MET A 271 10.22 -12.42 -14.47
N LEU A 272 11.42 -12.17 -15.00
CA LEU A 272 11.65 -11.38 -16.20
C LEU A 272 12.09 -12.24 -17.38
N GLU A 273 11.35 -12.17 -18.49
CA GLU A 273 11.68 -12.88 -19.72
C GLU A 273 11.66 -11.92 -20.92
N LEU A 274 12.78 -11.85 -21.66
CA LEU A 274 12.83 -11.16 -22.94
C LEU A 274 12.23 -12.05 -24.04
N LEU A 275 11.14 -11.61 -24.62
CA LEU A 275 10.44 -12.33 -25.68
C LEU A 275 11.10 -12.12 -27.05
N PRO A 276 10.94 -13.03 -28.02
CA PRO A 276 11.55 -12.92 -29.35
C PRO A 276 11.17 -11.65 -30.14
N ASN A 277 10.03 -11.04 -29.82
CA ASN A 277 9.57 -9.79 -30.44
C ASN A 277 10.12 -8.52 -29.77
N GLY A 278 11.01 -8.66 -28.78
CA GLY A 278 11.60 -7.55 -28.03
C GLY A 278 10.75 -7.04 -26.87
N ASN A 279 9.54 -7.57 -26.65
CA ASN A 279 8.76 -7.29 -25.44
C ASN A 279 9.32 -8.04 -24.24
N VAL A 280 8.92 -7.62 -23.04
CA VAL A 280 9.30 -8.28 -21.79
C VAL A 280 8.05 -8.83 -21.13
N ALA A 281 8.07 -10.12 -20.81
CA ALA A 281 7.10 -10.74 -19.91
C ALA A 281 7.59 -10.61 -18.47
N VAL A 282 6.69 -10.19 -17.59
CA VAL A 282 6.91 -10.06 -16.15
C VAL A 282 5.89 -10.93 -15.43
N THR A 283 6.39 -11.94 -14.71
CA THR A 283 5.55 -12.90 -13.99
C THR A 283 5.42 -12.48 -12.54
N PHE A 284 4.22 -12.03 -12.14
CA PHE A 284 3.85 -11.81 -10.75
C PHE A 284 3.14 -13.04 -10.18
N LYS A 285 2.99 -13.07 -8.87
CA LYS A 285 2.09 -13.98 -8.16
C LYS A 285 0.79 -13.26 -7.85
N ARG A 286 -0.34 -13.92 -8.13
CA ARG A 286 -1.67 -13.50 -7.66
C ARG A 286 -2.27 -14.60 -6.82
N PHE A 287 -3.03 -14.26 -5.79
CA PHE A 287 -3.81 -15.29 -5.10
C PHE A 287 -4.96 -15.74 -6.00
N ASP A 288 -5.08 -17.04 -6.21
CA ASP A 288 -6.21 -17.65 -6.88
C ASP A 288 -7.18 -18.20 -5.83
N HIS A 289 -8.32 -17.54 -5.68
CA HIS A 289 -9.32 -17.94 -4.69
C HIS A 289 -9.98 -19.28 -5.03
N GLN A 290 -9.96 -19.72 -6.30
CA GLN A 290 -10.50 -21.04 -6.66
C GLN A 290 -9.55 -22.14 -6.21
N GLN A 291 -8.25 -21.93 -6.40
CA GLN A 291 -7.22 -22.91 -6.06
C GLN A 291 -6.70 -22.78 -4.63
N GLY A 292 -7.13 -21.76 -3.89
CA GLY A 292 -6.68 -21.49 -2.51
C GLY A 292 -5.17 -21.24 -2.40
N ARG A 293 -4.50 -20.83 -3.49
CA ARG A 293 -3.04 -20.68 -3.54
C ARG A 293 -2.60 -19.56 -4.48
N TYR A 294 -1.35 -19.14 -4.36
CA TYR A 294 -0.75 -18.23 -5.33
C TYR A 294 -0.49 -18.93 -6.67
N VAL A 295 -0.81 -18.24 -7.76
CA VAL A 295 -0.59 -18.66 -9.15
C VAL A 295 0.14 -17.57 -9.92
N ASP A 296 0.76 -17.94 -11.02
CA ASP A 296 1.45 -17.00 -11.90
C ASP A 296 0.46 -16.10 -12.65
N HIS A 297 0.79 -14.82 -12.71
CA HIS A 297 0.10 -13.79 -13.46
C HIS A 297 1.12 -13.05 -14.33
N VAL A 298 1.00 -13.18 -15.65
CA VAL A 298 2.00 -12.67 -16.59
C VAL A 298 1.50 -11.38 -17.24
N GLU A 299 2.30 -10.33 -17.13
CA GLU A 299 2.12 -9.07 -17.84
C GLU A 299 3.18 -8.92 -18.94
N ILE A 300 2.75 -8.55 -20.14
CA ILE A 300 3.66 -8.33 -21.27
C ILE A 300 3.71 -6.83 -21.54
N VAL A 301 4.91 -6.25 -21.48
CA VAL A 301 5.15 -4.83 -21.72
C VAL A 301 6.17 -4.60 -22.82
N LYS A 302 5.98 -3.53 -23.58
CA LYS A 302 6.98 -3.03 -24.53
C LYS A 302 8.11 -2.29 -23.79
N PRO A 303 9.37 -2.39 -24.26
CA PRO A 303 10.50 -1.63 -23.72
C PRO A 303 10.45 -0.17 -24.20
N GLU A 304 9.37 0.53 -23.87
CA GLU A 304 9.20 1.95 -24.11
C GLU A 304 8.82 2.60 -22.79
N LEU A 305 9.47 3.70 -22.45
CA LEU A 305 9.27 4.36 -21.17
C LEU A 305 8.75 5.78 -21.38
N PRO A 306 7.83 6.23 -20.51
CA PRO A 306 7.32 7.58 -20.55
C PRO A 306 8.39 8.55 -20.07
N MET A 307 8.59 9.59 -20.87
CA MET A 307 9.50 10.68 -20.57
C MET A 307 8.75 12.00 -20.61
N GLY A 308 9.05 12.87 -19.64
CA GLY A 308 8.44 14.19 -19.57
C GLY A 308 8.91 15.06 -20.73
N ARG A 309 7.99 15.59 -21.54
CA ARG A 309 8.33 16.42 -22.72
C ARG A 309 9.24 17.61 -22.44
N ARG A 310 9.11 18.21 -21.25
CA ARG A 310 9.87 19.41 -20.86
C ARG A 310 11.15 19.08 -20.09
N SER A 311 11.16 17.99 -19.32
CA SER A 311 12.30 17.59 -18.51
C SER A 311 13.32 16.76 -19.31
N GLY A 312 12.88 16.07 -20.37
CA GLY A 312 13.73 15.14 -21.11
C GLY A 312 14.20 13.93 -20.28
N GLY A 313 13.61 13.73 -19.10
CA GLY A 313 13.92 12.62 -18.20
C GLY A 313 12.76 11.65 -18.07
N TYR A 314 13.05 10.44 -17.58
CA TYR A 314 12.03 9.43 -17.26
C TYR A 314 11.05 9.95 -16.21
N SER A 315 9.75 9.76 -16.48
CA SER A 315 8.69 10.16 -15.55
C SER A 315 8.65 9.24 -14.32
N TYR A 316 8.83 7.94 -14.52
CA TYR A 316 8.74 6.93 -13.46
C TYR A 316 10.11 6.31 -13.18
N GLY A 317 10.12 5.10 -12.63
CA GLY A 317 11.30 4.38 -12.24
C GLY A 317 12.36 4.31 -13.34
N LYS A 318 13.62 4.29 -12.92
CA LYS A 318 14.78 4.16 -13.81
C LYS A 318 15.92 3.45 -13.12
N ALA A 319 16.91 2.97 -13.87
CA ALA A 319 18.14 2.49 -13.27
C ALA A 319 19.02 3.65 -12.80
N ARG A 320 19.66 3.48 -11.65
CA ARG A 320 20.66 4.41 -11.13
C ARG A 320 21.96 4.32 -11.96
N GLY A 321 22.62 5.46 -12.16
CA GLY A 321 23.96 5.54 -12.76
C GLY A 321 24.00 5.60 -14.29
N ASP A 322 23.08 4.92 -14.99
CA ASP A 322 23.03 4.90 -16.45
C ASP A 322 21.75 5.53 -17.01
N GLY A 323 21.89 6.58 -17.82
CA GLY A 323 20.83 7.56 -18.08
C GLY A 323 20.28 7.64 -19.50
N THR A 324 20.80 6.86 -20.46
CA THR A 324 20.33 6.93 -21.86
C THR A 324 19.45 5.75 -22.24
N ALA A 325 18.64 5.92 -23.28
CA ALA A 325 17.75 4.87 -23.76
C ALA A 325 18.49 3.62 -24.26
N GLN A 326 19.76 3.76 -24.67
CA GLN A 326 20.58 2.69 -25.24
C GLN A 326 21.39 1.92 -24.19
N THR A 327 21.58 2.51 -23.01
CA THR A 327 22.54 2.00 -22.03
C THR A 327 21.86 1.67 -20.71
N MET A 328 20.74 2.31 -20.37
CA MET A 328 20.01 2.07 -19.13
C MET A 328 19.61 0.60 -18.97
N GLU A 329 19.81 0.07 -17.76
CA GLU A 329 19.33 -1.26 -17.39
C GLU A 329 17.81 -1.26 -17.18
N LEU A 330 17.09 -2.19 -17.82
CA LEU A 330 15.64 -2.07 -18.00
C LEU A 330 14.78 -2.89 -17.03
N TRP A 331 15.35 -3.81 -16.25
CA TRP A 331 14.56 -4.72 -15.43
C TRP A 331 13.63 -3.99 -14.44
N TRP A 332 14.12 -2.97 -13.74
CA TRP A 332 13.33 -2.20 -12.79
C TRP A 332 12.21 -1.40 -13.47
N PRO A 333 12.50 -0.50 -14.42
CA PRO A 333 11.45 0.30 -15.05
C PRO A 333 10.39 -0.56 -15.79
N LEU A 334 10.78 -1.72 -16.33
CA LEU A 334 9.82 -2.62 -17.00
C LEU A 334 9.00 -3.45 -16.00
N LEU A 335 9.58 -3.85 -14.86
CA LEU A 335 8.81 -4.47 -13.77
C LEU A 335 7.78 -3.47 -13.21
N GLU A 336 8.18 -2.22 -12.96
CA GLU A 336 7.28 -1.16 -12.52
C GLU A 336 6.14 -0.92 -13.52
N LYS A 337 6.48 -0.80 -14.82
CA LYS A 337 5.50 -0.66 -15.90
C LYS A 337 4.52 -1.83 -15.96
N ALA A 338 5.01 -3.06 -15.81
CA ALA A 338 4.17 -4.24 -15.87
C ALA A 338 3.22 -4.32 -14.68
N TYR A 339 3.69 -3.99 -13.48
CA TYR A 339 2.82 -3.91 -12.30
C TYR A 339 1.76 -2.81 -12.43
N ALA A 340 2.15 -1.62 -12.94
CA ALA A 340 1.21 -0.55 -13.26
C ALA A 340 0.15 -1.01 -14.27
N GLN A 341 0.54 -1.70 -15.34
CA GLN A 341 -0.38 -2.25 -16.34
C GLN A 341 -1.38 -3.23 -15.70
N TRP A 342 -0.92 -4.12 -14.81
CA TRP A 342 -1.79 -5.03 -14.07
C TRP A 342 -2.78 -4.29 -13.17
N LYS A 343 -2.32 -3.24 -12.47
CA LYS A 343 -3.10 -2.53 -11.46
C LYS A 343 -4.01 -1.43 -12.02
N GLY A 344 -3.91 -1.11 -13.30
CA GLY A 344 -4.79 -0.12 -13.93
C GLY A 344 -4.15 1.23 -14.21
N GLY A 345 -2.82 1.36 -14.12
CA GLY A 345 -2.08 2.59 -14.41
C GLY A 345 -0.98 2.88 -13.39
N TYR A 346 -0.16 3.89 -13.67
CA TYR A 346 0.90 4.32 -12.74
C TYR A 346 0.33 5.02 -11.50
N ASP A 347 -0.79 5.71 -11.64
CA ASP A 347 -1.57 6.29 -10.55
C ASP A 347 -2.13 5.22 -9.60
N ALA A 348 -2.54 4.07 -10.15
CA ALA A 348 -3.06 2.94 -9.37
C ALA A 348 -2.00 2.23 -8.50
N ILE A 349 -0.71 2.46 -8.75
CA ILE A 349 0.40 1.89 -7.95
C ILE A 349 1.05 2.92 -7.03
N GLU A 350 0.50 4.13 -7.00
CA GLU A 350 0.92 5.11 -6.02
C GLU A 350 0.61 4.60 -4.62
N GLN A 351 1.65 4.58 -3.78
CA GLN A 351 1.51 4.69 -2.34
C GLN A 351 0.62 3.59 -1.71
N GLY A 352 1.19 2.39 -1.70
CA GLY A 352 0.69 1.20 -1.05
C GLY A 352 1.69 0.68 -0.03
N TYR A 353 1.69 -0.64 0.17
CA TYR A 353 2.44 -1.27 1.25
C TYR A 353 3.39 -2.36 0.75
N PRO A 354 4.57 -2.52 1.40
CA PRO A 354 5.55 -3.52 1.00
C PRO A 354 5.00 -4.94 0.85
N TYR A 355 4.04 -5.34 1.69
CA TYR A 355 3.44 -6.67 1.63
C TYR A 355 2.77 -6.98 0.28
N ALA A 356 2.18 -6.00 -0.41
CA ALA A 356 1.54 -6.23 -1.69
C ALA A 356 2.56 -6.59 -2.78
N MET A 357 3.76 -6.02 -2.69
CA MET A 357 4.86 -6.34 -3.61
C MET A 357 5.61 -7.61 -3.16
N PHE A 358 5.72 -7.88 -1.86
CA PHE A 358 6.20 -9.18 -1.38
C PHE A 358 5.30 -10.32 -1.87
N GLU A 359 3.97 -10.19 -1.73
CA GLU A 359 3.03 -11.19 -2.25
C GLU A 359 3.18 -11.36 -3.76
N ALA A 360 3.28 -10.26 -4.51
CA ALA A 360 3.42 -10.30 -5.96
C ALA A 360 4.76 -10.87 -6.45
N CYS A 361 5.84 -10.80 -5.67
CA CYS A 361 7.14 -11.41 -6.02
C CYS A 361 7.27 -12.85 -5.50
N LEU A 362 6.91 -13.06 -4.24
CA LEU A 362 7.25 -14.25 -3.47
C LEU A 362 6.12 -15.28 -3.48
N GLY A 363 4.87 -14.86 -3.72
CA GLY A 363 3.70 -15.74 -3.66
C GLY A 363 3.44 -16.25 -2.25
N ILE A 364 3.84 -15.47 -1.25
CA ILE A 364 3.59 -15.67 0.18
C ILE A 364 3.43 -14.30 0.83
N GLU A 365 2.65 -14.26 1.91
CA GLU A 365 2.34 -13.02 2.61
C GLU A 365 3.61 -12.43 3.24
N GLY A 366 3.72 -11.10 3.16
CA GLY A 366 4.70 -10.34 3.92
C GLY A 366 4.17 -10.03 5.32
N GLU A 367 4.99 -10.24 6.33
CA GLU A 367 4.66 -9.89 7.71
C GLU A 367 4.71 -8.37 7.91
N HIS A 368 3.81 -7.85 8.75
CA HIS A 368 3.83 -6.47 9.19
C HIS A 368 4.15 -6.38 10.69
N ILE A 369 5.19 -5.61 11.04
CA ILE A 369 5.60 -5.35 12.41
C ILE A 369 5.43 -3.88 12.73
N ASP A 370 4.51 -3.59 13.65
CA ASP A 370 4.33 -2.25 14.22
C ASP A 370 5.24 -2.05 15.45
N PHE A 371 6.00 -0.96 15.47
CA PHE A 371 6.93 -0.63 16.55
C PHE A 371 6.29 0.15 17.70
N GLN A 372 5.08 0.70 17.56
CA GLN A 372 4.48 1.67 18.49
C GLN A 372 4.41 1.22 19.96
N ASN A 373 4.47 -0.09 20.23
CA ASN A 373 4.48 -0.66 21.58
C ASN A 373 5.65 -1.64 21.82
N MET A 374 6.70 -1.56 21.01
CA MET A 374 7.87 -2.44 21.12
C MET A 374 9.02 -1.74 21.85
N THR A 375 9.66 -2.46 22.77
CA THR A 375 10.94 -2.03 23.34
C THR A 375 12.04 -2.05 22.27
N PRO A 376 13.10 -1.22 22.38
CA PRO A 376 14.21 -1.25 21.42
C PRO A 376 14.85 -2.61 21.22
N ARG A 377 14.98 -3.39 22.30
CA ARG A 377 15.48 -4.77 22.23
C ARG A 377 14.65 -5.64 21.29
N ARG A 378 13.31 -5.52 21.35
CA ARG A 378 12.39 -6.31 20.51
C ARG A 378 12.42 -5.86 19.05
N VAL A 379 12.48 -4.54 18.80
CA VAL A 379 12.60 -4.02 17.42
C VAL A 379 13.88 -4.51 16.78
N PHE A 380 15.02 -4.35 17.47
CA PHE A 380 16.29 -4.82 16.91
C PHE A 380 16.31 -6.33 16.72
N ALA A 381 15.81 -7.12 17.68
CA ALA A 381 15.77 -8.57 17.52
C ALA A 381 14.93 -9.01 16.30
N ALA A 382 13.83 -8.32 16.00
CA ALA A 382 13.03 -8.60 14.81
C ALA A 382 13.79 -8.27 13.51
N LEU A 383 14.43 -7.09 13.44
CA LEU A 383 15.19 -6.69 12.25
C LEU A 383 16.45 -7.56 12.05
N ASP A 384 17.16 -7.87 13.13
CA ASP A 384 18.36 -8.70 13.13
C ASP A 384 18.04 -10.14 12.77
N GLY A 385 16.92 -10.68 13.28
CA GLY A 385 16.39 -11.97 12.86
C GLY A 385 16.02 -12.00 11.37
N ALA A 386 15.37 -10.96 10.85
CA ALA A 386 15.05 -10.87 9.44
C ALA A 386 16.31 -10.85 8.56
N VAL A 387 17.34 -10.09 8.95
CA VAL A 387 18.63 -10.07 8.26
C VAL A 387 19.32 -11.43 8.33
N ALA A 388 19.31 -12.08 9.49
CA ALA A 388 19.90 -13.41 9.67
C ALA A 388 19.20 -14.49 8.83
N ASP A 389 17.88 -14.39 8.68
CA ASP A 389 17.06 -15.26 7.83
C ASP A 389 17.14 -14.88 6.34
N ASN A 390 17.95 -13.88 5.98
CA ASN A 390 18.03 -13.30 4.64
C ASN A 390 16.65 -12.79 4.12
N ALA A 391 15.71 -12.48 5.01
CA ALA A 391 14.36 -12.07 4.64
C ALA A 391 14.34 -10.63 4.07
N PRO A 392 13.79 -10.41 2.87
CA PRO A 392 13.71 -9.06 2.29
C PRO A 392 12.83 -8.19 3.17
N THR A 393 13.37 -7.05 3.62
CA THR A 393 12.72 -6.22 4.64
C THR A 393 12.68 -4.75 4.23
N VAL A 394 11.54 -4.11 4.46
CA VAL A 394 11.30 -2.68 4.24
C VAL A 394 10.85 -2.05 5.55
N VAL A 395 11.36 -0.87 5.85
CA VAL A 395 11.02 -0.10 7.05
C VAL A 395 10.42 1.24 6.64
N ASN A 396 9.45 1.72 7.40
CA ASN A 396 8.70 2.92 7.04
C ASN A 396 8.86 4.00 8.10
N THR A 397 9.05 5.22 7.64
CA THR A 397 9.11 6.40 8.50
C THR A 397 7.73 6.84 8.96
N CYS A 398 7.69 7.61 10.05
CA CYS A 398 6.48 8.30 10.46
C CYS A 398 6.03 9.30 9.39
N LEU A 399 4.76 9.65 9.49
CA LEU A 399 4.01 10.33 8.45
C LEU A 399 4.35 11.80 8.35
N THR A 400 4.54 12.43 9.50
CA THR A 400 4.76 13.86 9.65
C THR A 400 6.19 14.15 10.08
N ASP A 401 6.69 15.30 9.63
CA ASP A 401 7.87 15.98 10.16
C ASP A 401 7.53 17.43 10.52
N ASP A 402 6.64 17.62 11.49
CA ASP A 402 6.15 18.95 11.89
C ASP A 402 7.28 19.94 12.25
N SER A 403 8.46 19.42 12.61
CA SER A 403 9.65 20.18 13.00
C SER A 403 10.65 20.41 11.87
N GLY A 404 10.55 19.72 10.73
CA GLY A 404 11.63 19.63 9.73
C GLY A 404 12.82 18.78 10.18
N GLU A 405 12.70 18.09 11.32
CA GLU A 405 13.78 17.36 11.96
C GLU A 405 14.20 16.11 11.17
N LEU A 406 13.26 15.39 10.55
CA LEU A 406 13.59 14.24 9.68
C LEU A 406 14.46 14.72 8.52
N TYR A 407 14.02 15.77 7.82
CA TYR A 407 14.76 16.32 6.68
C TYR A 407 16.13 16.87 7.08
N ASP A 408 16.21 17.60 8.20
CA ASP A 408 17.48 18.09 8.77
C ASP A 408 18.44 16.94 9.11
N ASN A 409 17.90 15.75 9.39
CA ASN A 409 18.65 14.53 9.65
C ASN A 409 18.86 13.65 8.41
N GLY A 410 18.46 14.10 7.21
CA GLY A 410 18.60 13.34 5.96
C GLY A 410 17.66 12.14 5.87
N ILE A 411 16.47 12.22 6.48
CA ILE A 411 15.44 11.18 6.45
C ILE A 411 14.14 11.80 5.91
N LYS A 412 13.38 11.05 5.12
CA LYS A 412 12.10 11.52 4.55
C LYS A 412 10.92 11.05 5.41
N PRO A 413 9.95 11.91 5.74
CA PRO A 413 8.67 11.48 6.28
C PRO A 413 7.85 10.73 5.22
N ASN A 414 6.92 9.90 5.67
CA ASN A 414 6.00 9.12 4.82
C ASN A 414 6.75 8.40 3.68
N HIS A 415 7.83 7.69 4.03
CA HIS A 415 8.72 7.10 3.04
C HIS A 415 9.18 5.70 3.46
N SER A 416 9.32 4.83 2.48
CA SER A 416 9.85 3.49 2.65
C SER A 416 11.35 3.48 2.40
N TYR A 417 12.06 2.71 3.21
CA TYR A 417 13.50 2.42 3.06
C TYR A 417 13.69 0.91 3.06
N THR A 418 14.67 0.42 2.29
CA THR A 418 15.07 -0.99 2.36
C THR A 418 15.95 -1.20 3.59
N LEU A 419 15.70 -2.25 4.39
CA LEU A 419 16.65 -2.69 5.39
C LEU A 419 17.80 -3.42 4.68
N TRP A 420 19.00 -2.85 4.77
CA TRP A 420 20.21 -3.38 4.14
C TRP A 420 21.00 -4.32 5.05
N GLY A 421 20.89 -4.12 6.37
CA GLY A 421 21.54 -4.96 7.38
C GLY A 421 21.41 -4.42 8.80
N THR A 422 21.92 -5.18 9.75
CA THR A 422 22.03 -4.84 11.17
C THR A 422 23.45 -5.09 11.66
N ARG A 423 23.86 -4.38 12.70
CA ARG A 423 25.17 -4.57 13.33
C ARG A 423 25.11 -4.25 14.81
N THR A 424 25.84 -5.01 15.62
CA THR A 424 26.15 -4.66 17.00
C THR A 424 27.67 -4.45 17.10
N ASP A 425 28.11 -3.30 17.63
CA ASP A 425 29.54 -3.03 17.81
C ASP A 425 30.09 -3.69 19.09
N GLU A 426 31.41 -3.57 19.29
CA GLU A 426 32.13 -4.14 20.43
C GLU A 426 31.64 -3.62 21.79
N THR A 427 31.00 -2.45 21.82
CA THR A 427 30.42 -1.85 23.04
C THR A 427 28.99 -2.31 23.32
N GLY A 428 28.41 -3.13 22.42
CA GLY A 428 27.02 -3.57 22.47
C GLY A 428 26.04 -2.58 21.85
N LYS A 429 26.52 -1.50 21.21
CA LYS A 429 25.67 -0.50 20.57
C LYS A 429 25.16 -1.05 19.23
N LYS A 430 23.87 -0.81 18.99
CA LYS A 430 23.11 -1.42 17.90
C LYS A 430 22.89 -0.43 16.75
N PHE A 431 23.05 -0.90 15.53
CA PHE A 431 22.99 -0.13 14.30
C PHE A 431 22.11 -0.83 13.26
N VAL A 432 21.46 -0.01 12.44
CA VAL A 432 20.63 -0.42 11.32
C VAL A 432 21.17 0.25 10.07
N THR A 433 21.42 -0.54 9.03
CA THR A 433 21.84 -0.07 7.71
C THR A 433 20.63 -0.05 6.80
N LEU A 434 20.36 1.08 6.17
CA LEU A 434 19.20 1.33 5.32
C LEU A 434 19.63 1.78 3.94
N ARG A 435 18.75 1.59 2.95
CA ARG A 435 18.88 2.21 1.63
C ARG A 435 17.68 3.09 1.33
N GLU A 436 17.95 4.33 0.93
CA GLU A 436 16.98 5.24 0.34
C GLU A 436 16.89 4.97 -1.19
N PRO A 437 15.69 4.67 -1.73
CA PRO A 437 15.54 4.21 -3.12
C PRO A 437 15.20 5.30 -4.16
N ALA A 438 15.02 6.56 -3.78
CA ALA A 438 14.61 7.64 -4.67
C ALA A 438 15.79 8.56 -5.04
N ASP A 439 15.90 9.71 -4.38
CA ASP A 439 16.89 10.72 -4.72
C ASP A 439 18.20 10.57 -3.93
N GLY A 440 18.29 9.54 -3.09
CA GLY A 440 19.45 9.24 -2.26
C GLY A 440 19.67 10.26 -1.14
N LEU A 441 18.65 11.00 -0.71
CA LEU A 441 18.76 11.82 0.51
C LEU A 441 19.00 10.90 1.72
N THR A 442 20.18 11.01 2.30
CA THR A 442 20.60 10.27 3.50
C THR A 442 21.20 11.24 4.53
N PRO A 443 21.44 10.80 5.79
CA PRO A 443 22.20 11.57 6.78
C PRO A 443 23.65 11.87 6.36
N LEU A 444 24.18 11.18 5.36
CA LEU A 444 25.52 11.43 4.81
C LEU A 444 25.50 12.52 3.73
N GLY A 445 24.35 12.80 3.15
CA GLY A 445 24.19 13.69 2.01
C GLY A 445 23.35 13.05 0.91
N ARG A 446 23.11 13.81 -0.16
CA ARG A 446 22.28 13.37 -1.29
C ARG A 446 23.12 12.59 -2.29
N GLY A 447 22.73 11.35 -2.57
CA GLY A 447 23.31 10.50 -3.60
C GLY A 447 24.60 9.79 -3.20
N GLU A 448 25.04 9.92 -1.95
CA GLU A 448 26.20 9.18 -1.43
C GLU A 448 25.88 7.68 -1.31
N ASN A 449 26.86 6.82 -1.61
CA ASN A 449 26.82 5.36 -1.42
C ASN A 449 25.54 4.66 -1.92
N GLY A 450 24.97 5.07 -3.05
CA GLY A 450 23.77 4.40 -3.56
C GLY A 450 22.51 4.65 -2.74
N GLY A 451 22.51 5.65 -1.86
CA GLY A 451 21.46 5.89 -0.87
C GLY A 451 21.60 5.00 0.36
N ILE A 452 22.69 4.24 0.52
CA ILE A 452 22.94 3.36 1.65
C ILE A 452 23.60 4.13 2.80
N PHE A 453 23.06 3.99 4.01
CA PHE A 453 23.58 4.65 5.21
C PHE A 453 23.28 3.84 6.47
N GLU A 454 24.08 4.05 7.52
CA GLU A 454 23.91 3.40 8.82
C GLU A 454 23.46 4.42 9.87
N MET A 455 22.60 4.00 10.81
CA MET A 455 22.25 4.80 11.98
C MET A 455 22.12 3.94 13.23
N THR A 456 22.25 4.56 14.40
CA THR A 456 22.00 3.87 15.68
C THR A 456 20.53 3.48 15.83
N LEU A 457 20.25 2.37 16.51
CA LEU A 457 18.89 1.92 16.81
C LEU A 457 18.04 2.98 17.52
N GLY A 458 18.63 3.76 18.42
CA GLY A 458 17.91 4.84 19.11
C GLY A 458 17.41 5.93 18.16
N LYS A 459 18.24 6.32 17.18
CA LYS A 459 17.85 7.26 16.12
C LYS A 459 16.83 6.63 15.17
N PHE A 460 17.01 5.35 14.82
CA PHE A 460 16.06 4.60 14.00
C PHE A 460 14.65 4.61 14.62
N MET A 461 14.52 4.23 15.89
CA MET A 461 13.22 4.16 16.56
C MET A 461 12.55 5.52 16.81
N LYS A 462 13.29 6.62 16.64
CA LYS A 462 12.70 7.95 16.68
C LYS A 462 11.89 8.25 15.41
N TYR A 463 12.31 7.69 14.28
CA TYR A 463 11.83 8.09 12.95
C TYR A 463 11.05 6.99 12.22
N PHE A 464 11.34 5.73 12.52
CA PHE A 464 10.72 4.58 11.87
C PHE A 464 9.66 3.97 12.79
N VAL A 465 8.51 3.64 12.21
CA VAL A 465 7.30 3.26 12.96
C VAL A 465 6.86 1.82 12.72
N ASN A 466 7.24 1.22 11.60
CA ASN A 466 6.93 -0.17 11.29
C ASN A 466 7.89 -0.77 10.26
N ALA A 467 7.79 -2.09 10.06
CA ALA A 467 8.45 -2.84 9.01
C ALA A 467 7.48 -3.78 8.28
N GLY A 468 7.74 -4.00 7.00
CA GLY A 468 7.25 -5.15 6.23
C GLY A 468 8.40 -6.14 6.01
N ILE A 469 8.18 -7.42 6.27
CA ILE A 469 9.17 -8.49 6.09
C ILE A 469 8.59 -9.52 5.14
N GLY A 470 9.21 -9.75 3.99
CA GLY A 470 8.83 -10.85 3.12
C GLY A 470 9.26 -12.17 3.75
N SER A 471 8.32 -13.09 3.95
CA SER A 471 8.70 -14.48 4.21
C SER A 471 9.35 -15.04 2.94
N THR A 472 10.45 -15.78 3.07
CA THR A 472 11.00 -16.63 1.99
C THR A 472 11.03 -18.09 2.37
N ARG A 473 10.52 -18.42 3.57
CA ARG A 473 10.25 -19.80 3.95
C ARG A 473 9.08 -20.26 3.08
N THR A 474 9.38 -21.10 2.10
CA THR A 474 8.35 -21.86 1.39
C THR A 474 7.40 -22.45 2.42
N ALA A 475 6.09 -22.27 2.23
CA ALA A 475 5.11 -23.10 2.91
C ALA A 475 5.49 -24.55 2.59
N CYS A 476 6.03 -25.26 3.60
CA CYS A 476 6.33 -26.67 3.49
C CYS A 476 5.05 -27.47 3.29
#